data_AF-A0A968LML8-F1
#
_entry.id   AF-A0A968LML8-F1
#
_cell.length_a   1.000
_cell.length_b   1.000
_cell.length_c   1.000
_cell.angle_alpha   90.00
_cell.angle_beta   90.00
_cell.angle_gamma   90.00
#
_symmetry.space_group_name_H-M   'P 1'
#
loop_
_entity.id
_entity.type
_entity.pdbx_description
1 polymer ?
#
loop_
_entity_poly.entity_id
_entity_poly.type
_entity_poly.pdbx_seq_one_letter_code
_entity_poly.pdbx_strand_id
1 'polypeptide(L)' 'MLRKLLKLDWNAIYRDAGLNWEYIRDSERLHGERLYSIRVTKKFRAVVKRNENTVHFIIVAPDHDSAYE' A
#
# COMPACT_ATOMS: atom_id res chain seq x y z
N MET A 1 -9.95 7.45 -3.94
CA MET A 1 -8.78 6.86 -3.26
C MET A 1 -7.52 6.96 -4.13
N LEU A 2 -7.45 6.30 -5.29
CA LEU A 2 -6.28 6.36 -6.20
C LEU A 2 -5.85 7.75 -6.65
N ARG A 3 -6.79 8.70 -6.85
CA ARG A 3 -6.45 10.08 -7.25
C ARG A 3 -5.50 10.79 -6.29
N LYS A 4 -5.43 10.35 -5.03
CA LYS A 4 -4.50 10.90 -4.02
C LYS A 4 -3.06 10.41 -4.23
N LEU A 5 -2.90 9.16 -4.67
CA LEU A 5 -1.59 8.61 -5.04
C LEU A 5 -1.00 9.37 -6.24
N LEU A 6 -1.84 9.80 -7.19
CA LEU A 6 -1.41 10.59 -8.36
C LEU A 6 -0.89 11.99 -8.00
N LYS A 7 -1.28 12.55 -6.84
CA LYS A 7 -0.80 13.86 -6.39
C LYS A 7 0.52 13.76 -5.62
N LEU A 8 0.98 12.55 -5.28
CA LEU A 8 2.29 12.25 -4.67
C LEU A 8 2.68 13.14 -3.47
N ASP A 9 1.72 13.73 -2.75
CA ASP A 9 2.00 14.40 -1.49
C ASP A 9 2.15 13.33 -0.40
N TRP A 10 3.39 12.90 -0.16
CA TRP A 10 3.70 11.83 0.78
C TRP A 10 3.18 12.10 2.19
N ASN A 11 3.16 13.37 2.60
CA ASN A 11 2.61 13.77 3.88
C ASN A 11 1.09 13.54 3.96
N ALA A 12 0.34 13.82 2.91
CA ALA A 12 -1.07 13.48 2.83
C ALA A 12 -1.28 11.95 2.77
N ILE A 13 -0.45 11.23 2.03
CA ILE A 13 -0.50 9.76 1.92
C ILE A 13 -0.30 9.09 3.27
N TYR A 14 0.72 9.49 4.03
CA TYR A 14 1.00 8.91 5.36
C TYR A 14 -0.04 9.29 6.42
N ARG A 15 -0.70 10.44 6.28
CA ARG A 15 -1.76 10.89 7.19
C ARG A 15 -3.14 10.41 6.80
N ASP A 16 -3.29 9.75 5.64
CA ASP A 16 -4.58 9.29 5.17
C ASP A 16 -4.98 7.99 5.86
N ALA A 17 -5.91 8.10 6.82
CA ALA A 17 -6.46 6.96 7.55
C ALA A 17 -7.21 5.96 6.63
N GLY A 18 -7.64 6.39 5.44
CA GLY A 18 -8.31 5.51 4.49
C GLY A 18 -7.33 4.58 3.77
N LEU A 19 -6.20 5.13 3.31
CA LEU A 19 -5.17 4.43 2.54
C LEU A 19 -4.47 3.35 3.34
N ASN A 20 -4.42 3.51 4.67
CA ASN A 20 -3.84 2.54 5.59
C ASN A 20 -2.45 2.07 5.13
N TRP A 21 -1.52 3.03 5.08
CA TRP A 21 -0.15 2.78 4.62
C TRP A 21 0.64 2.07 5.70
N GLU A 22 0.83 0.76 5.55
CA GLU A 22 1.46 -0.09 6.56
C GLU A 22 2.78 -0.65 6.05
N TYR A 23 3.85 -0.51 6.84
CA TYR A 23 5.14 -1.11 6.51
C TYR A 23 5.12 -2.61 6.79
N ILE A 24 5.47 -3.41 5.77
CA ILE A 24 5.56 -4.87 5.90
C ILE A 24 6.94 -5.18 6.47
N ARG A 25 7.00 -5.49 7.78
CA ARG A 25 8.26 -5.71 8.51
C ARG A 25 8.91 -7.06 8.21
N ASP A 26 8.08 -8.07 7.93
CA ASP A 26 8.47 -9.50 7.93
C ASP A 26 8.57 -10.10 6.52
N SER A 27 8.16 -9.37 5.47
CA SER A 27 8.45 -9.82 4.12
C SER A 27 9.95 -9.67 3.92
N GLU A 28 10.65 -10.78 3.68
CA GLU A 28 11.99 -10.80 3.12
C GLU A 28 12.09 -9.66 2.12
N ARG A 29 12.93 -8.66 2.42
CA ARG A 29 13.05 -7.47 1.59
C ARG A 29 13.33 -7.96 0.18
N LEU A 30 12.36 -7.87 -0.72
CA LEU A 30 12.55 -8.31 -2.09
C LEU A 30 13.70 -7.44 -2.64
N HIS A 31 14.89 -8.02 -2.75
CA HIS A 31 16.11 -7.31 -3.14
C HIS A 31 16.47 -6.09 -2.26
N GLY A 32 16.19 -6.12 -0.95
CA GLY A 32 16.53 -5.01 -0.03
C GLY A 32 15.56 -3.83 -0.05
N GLU A 33 14.53 -3.87 -0.91
CA GLU A 33 13.52 -2.82 -1.03
C GLU A 33 12.48 -2.88 0.12
N ARG A 34 11.96 -1.71 0.51
CA ARG A 34 10.90 -1.60 1.52
C ARG A 34 9.54 -1.82 0.88
N LEU A 35 8.81 -2.81 1.37
CA LEU A 35 7.45 -3.11 0.95
C LEU A 35 6.43 -2.49 1.90
N TYR A 36 5.30 -2.10 1.33
CA TYR A 36 4.20 -1.48 2.04
C TYR A 36 2.89 -2.10 1.60
N SER A 37 1.96 -2.27 2.53
CA SER A 37 0.57 -2.60 2.24
C SER A 37 -0.23 -1.31 2.22
N ILE A 38 -1.09 -1.15 1.19
CA ILE A 38 -2.05 -0.06 1.10
C ILE A 38 -3.45 -0.62 0.80
N ARG A 39 -4.47 0.04 1.34
CA ARG A 39 -5.86 -0.20 0.97
C ARG A 39 -6.18 0.58 -0.30
N VAL A 40 -6.49 -0.11 -1.38
CA VAL A 40 -6.84 0.52 -2.67
C VAL A 40 -8.32 0.87 -2.69
N THR A 41 -9.14 -0.04 -2.16
CA THR A 41 -10.57 0.11 -1.89
C THR A 41 -10.91 -0.71 -0.64
N LYS A 42 -12.14 -0.63 -0.12
CA LYS A 42 -12.57 -1.48 1.00
C LYS A 42 -12.45 -3.00 0.72
N LYS A 43 -12.42 -3.41 -0.54
CA LYS A 43 -12.38 -4.82 -0.95
C LYS A 43 -11.01 -5.29 -1.43
N PHE A 44 -10.04 -4.39 -1.56
CA PHE A 44 -8.76 -4.71 -2.20
C PHE A 44 -7.60 -4.04 -1.48
N ARG A 45 -6.55 -4.82 -1.24
CA ARG A 45 -5.25 -4.33 -0.79
C ARG A 45 -4.20 -4.55 -1.85
N ALA A 46 -3.20 -3.69 -1.83
CA ALA A 46 -2.04 -3.80 -2.68
C ALA A 46 -0.76 -3.84 -1.84
N VAL A 47 0.18 -4.66 -2.27
CA VAL A 47 1.57 -4.57 -1.87
C VAL A 47 2.26 -3.66 -2.87
N VAL A 48 2.87 -2.59 -2.35
CA VAL A 48 3.55 -1.58 -3.15
C VAL A 48 4.97 -1.36 -2.66
N LYS A 49 5.84 -0.94 -3.56
CA LYS A 49 7.13 -0.34 -3.21
C LYS A 49 7.14 1.14 -3.56
N ARG A 50 7.78 1.92 -2.70
CA ARG A 50 8.05 3.34 -2.96
C ARG A 50 9.42 3.46 -3.61
N ASN A 51 9.47 4.10 -4.77
CA ASN A 51 10.72 4.47 -5.44
C ASN A 51 10.72 5.99 -5.64
N GLU A 52 11.45 6.74 -4.83
CA GLU A 52 11.57 8.21 -4.86
C GLU A 52 10.24 8.98 -5.06
N ASN A 53 9.81 9.13 -6.32
CA ASN A 53 8.60 9.84 -6.76
C ASN A 53 7.51 8.95 -7.37
N THR A 54 7.65 7.63 -7.33
CA THR A 54 6.68 6.68 -7.87
C THR A 54 6.29 5.62 -6.84
N VAL A 55 5.11 5.04 -7.04
CA VAL A 55 4.61 3.88 -6.30
C VAL A 55 4.44 2.76 -7.31
N HIS A 56 5.18 1.67 -7.13
CA HIS A 56 5.05 0.49 -7.99
C HIS A 56 4.15 -0.52 -7.28
N PHE A 57 3.08 -0.91 -7.96
CA PHE A 57 2.20 -1.97 -7.50
C PHE A 57 2.82 -3.31 -7.86
N ILE A 58 3.04 -4.15 -6.84
CA ILE A 58 3.65 -5.47 -7.02
C ILE A 58 2.55 -6.52 -7.02
N ILE A 59 1.63 -6.43 -6.05
CA ILE A 59 0.49 -7.34 -5.91
C ILE A 59 -0.74 -6.50 -5.65
N VAL A 60 -1.86 -6.86 -6.29
CA VAL A 60 -3.19 -6.36 -5.95
C VAL A 60 -4.08 -7.57 -5.73
N ALA A 61 -4.63 -7.70 -4.53
CA ALA A 61 -5.44 -8.83 -4.14
C ALA A 61 -6.69 -8.37 -3.38
N PRO A 62 -7.77 -9.16 -3.38
CA PRO A 62 -8.89 -8.93 -2.46
C PRO A 62 -8.39 -8.80 -1.01
N ASP A 63 -8.98 -7.88 -0.26
CA ASP A 63 -8.72 -7.74 1.18
C ASP A 63 -9.34 -8.96 1.87
N HIS A 64 -8.51 -9.84 2.45
CA HIS A 64 -8.93 -11.13 3.01
C HIS A 64 -9.73 -11.01 4.34
N ASP A 65 -10.27 -9.84 4.65
CA ASP A 65 -11.05 -9.56 5.86
C ASP A 65 -12.40 -10.32 5.93
N SER A 66 -12.70 -11.19 4.96
CA SER A 66 -13.82 -12.15 4.99
C SER A 66 -13.43 -13.55 5.49
N ALA A 67 -12.20 -13.77 5.98
CA ALA A 67 -11.76 -15.08 6.47
C ALA A 67 -11.98 -15.30 7.99
N TYR A 68 -12.64 -14.37 8.67
CA TYR A 68 -13.08 -14.52 10.06
C TYR A 68 -14.57 -14.10 10.19
N GLU A 69 -15.46 -14.86 9.54
CA GLU A 69 -16.85 -15.01 9.99
C GLU A 69 -17.06 -16.45 10.46
#